data_AF-A0A349ZYK1-F1
#
_entry.id   AF-A0A349ZYK1-F1
#
_cell.length_a   1.000
_cell.length_b   1.000
_cell.length_c   1.000
_cell.angle_alpha   90.00
_cell.angle_beta   90.00
_cell.angle_gamma   90.00
#
_symmetry.space_group_name_H-M   'P 1'
#
loop_
_entity.id
_entity.type
_entity.pdbx_description
1 polymer ?
#
loop_
_entity_poly.entity_id
_entity_poly.type
_entity_poly.pdbx_seq_one_letter_code
_entity_poly.pdbx_strand_id
1 'polypeptide(L)'
;LDALAFKAGNDIMLFSQDVETGKKLIQQAIDRGEISQKRVEESVKKILMTKYVLGLNQYTPHNPENINQELNNTEHQKLMQSLYADALTLIKDEKKILPLDCSKTYYYVPLEEAPHETFLETLQLGTTVIKKQPAEVATIPAGATVIVGVHKDNSTAYKPYQVSEASKKIIANLSAKHPVLLNIFGSPYALRDLNISPVSTVLVSYENNDDSMKATASALNGNTTIHGKLPVLVNDDLPAETGIQQNAAARIQLPAKH
;
A
#
# COMPACT_ATOMS: atom_id res chain seq x y z
N LEU A 1 -33.05 -8.17 -6.78
CA LEU A 1 -31.97 -7.45 -7.49
C LEU A 1 -31.45 -8.28 -8.64
N ASP A 2 -31.11 -9.55 -8.41
CA ASP A 2 -30.58 -10.50 -9.40
C ASP A 2 -31.37 -10.61 -10.70
N ALA A 3 -32.70 -10.76 -10.62
CA ALA A 3 -33.53 -10.84 -11.83
C ALA A 3 -33.48 -9.56 -12.68
N LEU A 4 -33.39 -8.39 -12.03
CA LEU A 4 -33.21 -7.10 -12.73
C LEU A 4 -31.81 -7.01 -13.35
N ALA A 5 -30.78 -7.44 -12.63
CA ALA A 5 -29.41 -7.47 -13.12
C ALA A 5 -29.24 -8.43 -14.31
N PHE A 6 -29.85 -9.61 -14.25
CA PHE A 6 -29.84 -10.58 -15.35
C PHE A 6 -30.59 -10.03 -16.58
N LYS A 7 -31.77 -9.43 -16.36
CA LYS A 7 -32.55 -8.73 -17.40
C LYS A 7 -31.77 -7.58 -18.04
N ALA A 8 -30.94 -6.88 -17.26
CA ALA A 8 -30.06 -5.81 -17.75
C ALA A 8 -28.86 -6.30 -18.57
N GLY A 9 -28.63 -7.62 -18.66
CA GLY A 9 -27.58 -8.20 -19.50
C GLY A 9 -26.38 -8.77 -18.73
N ASN A 10 -26.40 -8.79 -17.40
CA ASN A 10 -25.34 -9.43 -16.62
C ASN A 10 -25.41 -10.96 -16.80
N ASP A 11 -24.26 -11.61 -17.01
CA ASP A 11 -24.19 -13.05 -17.25
C ASP A 11 -23.94 -13.85 -15.95
N ILE A 12 -23.31 -13.24 -14.93
CA ILE A 12 -23.00 -13.86 -13.64
C ILE A 12 -23.48 -12.95 -12.50
N MET A 13 -24.29 -13.48 -11.58
CA MET A 13 -24.74 -12.76 -10.38
C MET A 13 -23.75 -13.01 -9.24
N LEU A 14 -22.87 -12.04 -8.97
CA LEU A 14 -21.93 -12.12 -7.85
C LEU A 14 -22.55 -11.51 -6.58
N PHE A 15 -22.22 -12.07 -5.42
CA PHE A 15 -22.71 -11.61 -4.11
C PHE A 15 -24.23 -11.55 -3.98
N SER A 16 -24.94 -12.47 -4.63
CA SER A 16 -26.38 -12.64 -4.40
C SER A 16 -26.64 -12.95 -2.91
N GLN A 17 -27.49 -12.13 -2.28
CA GLN A 17 -27.83 -12.27 -0.86
C GLN A 17 -28.77 -13.46 -0.60
N ASP A 18 -29.58 -13.83 -1.59
CA ASP A 18 -30.49 -14.97 -1.55
C ASP A 18 -30.55 -15.60 -2.95
N VAL A 19 -29.71 -16.60 -3.16
CA VAL A 19 -29.56 -17.31 -4.43
C VAL A 19 -30.85 -18.04 -4.82
N GLU A 20 -31.60 -18.56 -3.86
CA GLU A 20 -32.83 -19.31 -4.12
C GLU A 20 -33.92 -18.38 -4.65
N THR A 21 -34.16 -17.28 -3.94
CA THR A 21 -35.11 -16.25 -4.37
C THR A 21 -34.67 -15.62 -5.69
N GLY A 22 -33.37 -15.32 -5.86
CA GLY A 22 -32.81 -14.80 -7.10
C GLY A 22 -33.11 -15.70 -8.30
N LYS A 23 -32.84 -17.00 -8.18
CA LYS A 23 -33.13 -18.01 -9.21
C LYS A 23 -34.62 -18.12 -9.51
N LYS A 24 -35.47 -18.17 -8.48
CA LYS A 24 -36.93 -18.24 -8.64
C LYS A 24 -37.46 -17.04 -9.42
N LEU A 25 -37.02 -15.83 -9.10
CA LEU A 25 -37.47 -14.61 -9.77
C LEU A 25 -36.98 -14.54 -11.22
N ILE A 26 -35.76 -15.01 -11.51
CA ILE A 26 -35.27 -15.14 -12.89
C ILE A 26 -36.14 -16.12 -13.67
N GLN A 27 -36.43 -17.29 -13.11
CA GLN A 27 -37.29 -18.29 -13.76
C GLN A 27 -38.68 -17.73 -14.05
N GLN A 28 -39.31 -17.07 -13.07
CA GLN A 28 -40.62 -16.45 -13.27
C GLN A 28 -40.60 -15.36 -14.35
N ALA A 29 -39.52 -14.59 -14.47
CA ALA A 29 -39.38 -13.59 -15.52
C ALA A 29 -39.21 -14.24 -16.92
N ILE A 30 -38.60 -15.42 -16.98
CA ILE A 30 -38.54 -16.23 -18.21
C ILE A 30 -39.93 -16.75 -18.57
N ASP A 31 -40.64 -17.34 -17.59
CA ASP A 31 -41.98 -17.90 -17.79
C ASP A 31 -42.99 -16.85 -18.26
N ARG A 32 -42.84 -15.59 -17.82
CA ARG A 32 -43.66 -14.44 -18.26
C ARG A 32 -43.20 -13.82 -19.59
N GLY A 33 -42.13 -14.33 -20.20
CA GLY A 33 -41.57 -13.80 -21.45
C GLY A 33 -40.83 -12.46 -21.30
N GLU A 34 -40.62 -11.98 -20.08
CA GLU A 34 -39.85 -10.75 -19.82
C GLU A 34 -38.35 -10.93 -20.07
N ILE A 35 -37.88 -12.18 -19.97
CA ILE A 35 -36.52 -12.60 -20.29
C ILE A 35 -36.64 -13.75 -21.29
N SER A 36 -36.06 -13.59 -22.47
CA SER A 36 -36.11 -14.64 -23.48
C SER A 36 -35.23 -15.84 -23.10
N GLN A 37 -35.61 -17.05 -23.53
CA GLN A 37 -34.75 -18.23 -23.41
C GLN A 37 -33.39 -18.03 -24.09
N LYS A 38 -33.37 -17.34 -25.25
CA LYS A 38 -32.15 -16.98 -25.97
C LYS A 38 -31.18 -16.17 -25.10
N ARG A 39 -31.67 -15.24 -24.27
CA ARG A 39 -30.84 -14.47 -23.34
C ARG A 39 -30.13 -15.37 -22.32
N VAL A 40 -30.80 -16.43 -21.87
CA VAL A 40 -30.21 -17.45 -20.99
C VAL A 40 -29.12 -18.23 -21.73
N GLU A 41 -29.42 -18.72 -22.93
CA GLU A 41 -28.48 -19.46 -23.76
C GLU A 41 -27.21 -18.67 -24.07
N GLU A 42 -27.35 -17.38 -24.38
CA GLU A 42 -26.21 -16.47 -24.60
C GLU A 42 -25.30 -16.39 -23.37
N SER A 43 -25.88 -16.20 -22.18
CA SER A 43 -25.12 -16.14 -20.91
C SER A 43 -24.39 -17.46 -20.64
N VAL A 44 -25.12 -18.58 -20.74
CA VAL A 44 -24.58 -19.92 -20.50
C VAL A 44 -23.47 -20.24 -21.50
N LYS A 45 -23.64 -19.90 -22.78
CA LYS A 45 -22.62 -20.12 -23.81
C LYS A 45 -21.35 -19.35 -23.52
N LYS A 46 -21.43 -18.08 -23.11
CA LYS A 46 -20.24 -17.29 -22.70
C LYS A 46 -19.51 -17.94 -21.52
N ILE A 47 -20.25 -18.37 -20.49
CA ILE A 47 -19.67 -19.02 -19.30
C ILE A 47 -19.00 -20.34 -19.68
N LEU A 48 -19.69 -21.21 -20.43
CA LEU A 48 -19.16 -22.51 -20.84
C LEU A 48 -17.97 -22.37 -21.80
N MET A 49 -18.02 -21.42 -22.74
CA MET A 49 -16.89 -21.12 -23.62
C MET A 49 -15.68 -20.63 -22.83
N THR A 50 -15.89 -19.75 -21.84
CA THR A 50 -14.80 -19.30 -20.95
C THR A 50 -14.20 -20.47 -20.17
N LYS A 51 -15.04 -21.35 -19.60
CA LYS A 51 -14.57 -22.57 -18.92
C LYS A 51 -13.75 -23.47 -19.83
N TYR A 52 -14.18 -23.64 -21.08
CA TYR A 52 -13.48 -24.43 -22.09
C TYR A 52 -12.13 -23.80 -22.48
N VAL A 53 -12.09 -22.49 -22.72
CA VAL A 53 -10.86 -21.75 -23.05
C VAL A 53 -9.83 -21.81 -21.92
N LEU A 54 -10.29 -21.76 -20.67
CA LEU A 54 -9.43 -21.92 -19.50
C LEU A 54 -9.03 -23.38 -19.21
N GLY A 55 -9.44 -24.34 -20.05
CA GLY A 55 -9.13 -25.76 -19.87
C GLY A 55 -9.85 -26.44 -18.71
N LEU A 56 -10.86 -25.80 -18.10
CA LEU A 56 -11.58 -26.33 -16.94
C LEU A 56 -12.46 -27.55 -17.27
N ASN A 57 -12.63 -27.87 -18.55
CA ASN A 57 -13.20 -29.12 -19.02
C ASN A 57 -12.24 -30.32 -18.90
N GLN A 58 -10.97 -30.09 -18.56
CA GLN A 58 -9.94 -31.11 -18.30
C GLN A 58 -9.39 -30.96 -16.87
N TYR A 59 -10.30 -30.93 -15.90
CA TYR A 59 -9.94 -30.73 -14.50
C TYR A 59 -9.00 -31.83 -14.00
N THR A 60 -7.85 -31.43 -13.48
CA THR A 60 -6.92 -32.29 -12.76
C THR A 60 -6.79 -31.76 -11.33
N PRO A 61 -7.16 -32.54 -10.29
CA PRO A 61 -6.99 -32.12 -8.91
C PRO A 61 -5.51 -31.86 -8.61
N HIS A 62 -5.20 -30.71 -8.03
CA HIS A 62 -3.86 -30.43 -7.51
C HIS A 62 -3.74 -30.96 -6.08
N ASN A 63 -2.55 -31.45 -5.71
CA ASN A 63 -2.26 -31.87 -4.34
C ASN A 63 -2.20 -30.62 -3.44
N PRO A 64 -3.04 -30.51 -2.39
CA PRO A 64 -2.98 -29.37 -1.48
C PRO A 64 -1.81 -29.45 -0.48
N GLU A 65 -1.08 -30.56 -0.42
CA GLU A 65 0.11 -30.67 0.43
C GLU A 65 1.12 -29.56 0.07
N ASN A 66 1.65 -28.90 1.09
CA ASN A 66 2.63 -27.81 0.99
C ASN A 66 2.18 -26.55 0.21
N ILE A 67 0.90 -26.40 -0.14
CA ILE A 67 0.40 -25.24 -0.90
C ILE A 67 0.79 -23.89 -0.27
N ASN A 68 0.79 -23.80 1.06
CA ASN A 68 1.21 -22.58 1.77
C ASN A 68 2.69 -22.25 1.53
N GLN A 69 3.56 -23.26 1.46
CA GLN A 69 4.99 -23.05 1.18
C GLN A 69 5.22 -22.69 -0.29
N GLU A 70 4.51 -23.34 -1.21
CA GLU A 70 4.61 -23.04 -2.64
C GLU A 70 4.13 -21.62 -2.95
N LEU A 71 3.03 -21.17 -2.34
CA LEU A 71 2.50 -19.82 -2.53
C LEU A 71 3.36 -18.75 -1.85
N ASN A 72 3.97 -19.04 -0.70
CA ASN A 72 4.74 -18.08 0.10
C ASN A 72 6.26 -18.35 0.06
N ASN A 73 6.77 -18.84 -1.06
CA ASN A 73 8.18 -19.19 -1.21
C ASN A 73 9.09 -17.94 -1.22
N THR A 74 10.40 -18.17 -1.03
CA THR A 74 11.40 -17.11 -0.96
C THR A 74 11.55 -16.32 -2.26
N GLU A 75 11.32 -16.93 -3.43
CA GLU A 75 11.40 -16.22 -4.72
C GLU A 75 10.25 -15.22 -4.88
N HIS A 76 9.03 -15.59 -4.48
CA HIS A 76 7.89 -14.66 -4.44
C HIS A 76 8.14 -13.51 -3.46
N GLN A 77 8.72 -13.80 -2.28
CA GLN A 77 9.07 -12.77 -1.31
C GLN A 77 10.11 -11.78 -1.87
N LYS A 78 11.16 -12.27 -2.54
CA LYS A 78 12.16 -11.42 -3.20
C LYS A 78 11.53 -10.55 -4.30
N LEU A 79 10.68 -11.14 -5.13
CA LEU A 79 9.96 -10.41 -6.18
C LEU A 79 9.09 -9.32 -5.56
N MET A 80 8.32 -9.63 -4.51
CA MET A 80 7.48 -8.67 -3.81
C MET A 80 8.28 -7.50 -3.23
N GLN A 81 9.42 -7.79 -2.59
CA GLN A 81 10.32 -6.75 -2.06
C GLN A 81 10.89 -5.86 -3.17
N SER A 82 11.23 -6.42 -4.33
CA SER A 82 11.65 -5.63 -5.51
C SER A 82 10.54 -4.73 -6.02
N LEU A 83 9.32 -5.27 -6.18
CA LEU A 83 8.17 -4.52 -6.67
C LEU A 83 7.83 -3.34 -5.76
N TYR A 84 7.84 -3.55 -4.43
CA TYR A 84 7.61 -2.45 -3.50
C TYR A 84 8.74 -1.43 -3.54
N ALA A 85 10.01 -1.86 -3.59
CA ALA A 85 11.14 -0.94 -3.68
C ALA A 85 11.06 -0.04 -4.93
N ASP A 86 10.69 -0.61 -6.08
CA ASP A 86 10.54 0.10 -7.34
C ASP A 86 9.32 1.05 -7.32
N ALA A 87 8.26 0.70 -6.57
CA ALA A 87 7.07 1.53 -6.42
C ALA A 87 7.31 2.77 -5.53
N LEU A 88 8.23 2.70 -4.56
CA LEU A 88 8.49 3.81 -3.63
C LEU A 88 8.73 5.12 -4.39
N THR A 89 8.02 6.17 -3.98
CA THR A 89 8.03 7.45 -4.68
C THR A 89 8.55 8.55 -3.77
N LEU A 90 9.79 8.98 -4.01
CA LEU A 90 10.39 10.09 -3.29
C LEU A 90 9.97 11.41 -3.95
N ILE A 91 9.20 12.22 -3.25
CA ILE A 91 8.70 13.50 -3.76
C ILE A 91 9.77 14.57 -3.69
N LYS A 92 10.47 14.64 -2.56
CA LYS A 92 11.59 15.57 -2.34
C LYS A 92 12.52 15.06 -1.25
N ASP A 93 13.78 15.49 -1.29
CA ASP A 93 14.81 15.26 -0.26
C ASP A 93 15.80 16.44 -0.20
N GLU A 94 15.33 17.59 0.26
CA GLU A 94 16.07 18.86 0.18
C GLU A 94 17.31 18.88 1.07
N LYS A 95 17.27 18.18 2.21
CA LYS A 95 18.39 18.07 3.17
C LYS A 95 19.26 16.83 2.97
N LYS A 96 18.99 16.04 1.92
CA LYS A 96 19.69 14.78 1.62
C LYS A 96 19.73 13.85 2.85
N ILE A 97 18.56 13.64 3.44
CA ILE A 97 18.41 12.73 4.59
C ILE A 97 18.64 11.29 4.14
N LEU A 98 18.35 10.97 2.86
CA LEU A 98 18.48 9.63 2.34
C LEU A 98 19.79 9.40 1.57
N PRO A 99 20.37 8.18 1.69
CA PRO A 99 19.98 7.12 2.62
C PRO A 99 20.36 7.47 4.08
N LEU A 100 19.71 6.82 5.03
CA LEU A 100 20.00 7.01 6.46
C LEU A 100 21.42 6.55 6.79
N ASP A 101 22.15 7.43 7.47
CA ASP A 101 23.48 7.18 8.02
C ASP A 101 23.37 6.36 9.32
N CYS A 102 23.94 5.15 9.33
CA CYS A 102 23.90 4.22 10.46
C CYS A 102 24.69 4.69 11.69
N SER A 103 25.55 5.71 11.55
CA SER A 103 26.27 6.32 12.68
C SER A 103 25.42 7.33 13.46
N LYS A 104 24.25 7.72 12.93
CA LYS A 104 23.34 8.69 13.54
C LYS A 104 22.17 8.01 14.26
N THR A 105 21.60 8.74 15.21
CA THR A 105 20.35 8.40 15.87
C THR A 105 19.21 9.19 15.25
N TYR A 106 18.13 8.49 14.89
CA TYR A 106 16.90 9.08 14.38
C TYR A 106 15.77 8.89 15.38
N TYR A 107 14.78 9.77 15.35
CA TYR A 107 13.57 9.65 16.17
C TYR A 107 12.39 9.29 15.27
N TYR A 108 11.64 8.26 15.64
CA TYR A 108 10.49 7.80 14.86
C TYR A 108 9.19 8.13 15.57
N VAL A 109 8.29 8.83 14.88
CA VAL A 109 6.95 9.18 15.36
C VAL A 109 5.93 8.54 14.43
N PRO A 110 5.32 7.40 14.82
CA PRO A 110 4.17 6.86 14.09
C PRO A 110 2.93 7.72 14.38
N LEU A 111 2.16 7.97 13.33
CA LEU A 111 0.89 8.69 13.36
C LEU A 111 -0.20 7.83 12.73
N GLU A 112 -1.44 8.15 13.06
CA GLU A 112 -2.66 7.45 12.62
C GLU A 112 -2.78 6.03 13.22
N GLU A 113 -3.80 5.27 12.78
CA GLU A 113 -4.34 4.13 13.51
C GLU A 113 -3.76 2.76 13.15
N ALA A 114 -3.11 2.62 11.99
CA ALA A 114 -2.73 1.31 11.48
C ALA A 114 -1.35 0.84 11.97
N PRO A 115 -1.07 -0.48 11.97
CA PRO A 115 0.18 -1.03 12.50
C PRO A 115 1.43 -0.46 11.83
N HIS A 116 2.53 -0.37 12.59
CA HIS A 116 3.80 0.21 12.15
C HIS A 116 5.05 -0.54 12.67
N GLU A 117 4.85 -1.61 13.44
CA GLU A 117 5.90 -2.34 14.14
C GLU A 117 6.92 -2.90 13.16
N THR A 118 6.46 -3.55 12.09
CA THR A 118 7.32 -4.14 11.04
C THR A 118 8.27 -3.11 10.44
N PHE A 119 7.82 -1.88 10.20
CA PHE A 119 8.67 -0.81 9.68
C PHE A 119 9.79 -0.46 10.67
N LEU A 120 9.43 -0.21 11.94
CA LEU A 120 10.40 0.18 12.96
C LEU A 120 11.44 -0.94 13.20
N GLU A 121 10.98 -2.18 13.37
CA GLU A 121 11.84 -3.34 13.63
C GLU A 121 12.81 -3.56 12.46
N THR A 122 12.33 -3.48 11.22
CA THR A 122 13.17 -3.65 10.02
C THR A 122 14.16 -2.49 9.87
N LEU A 123 13.74 -1.26 10.14
CA LEU A 123 14.60 -0.08 10.03
C LEU A 123 15.74 -0.14 11.05
N GLN A 124 15.46 -0.62 12.26
CA GLN A 124 16.42 -0.79 13.35
C GLN A 124 17.52 -1.81 13.08
N LEU A 125 17.33 -2.74 12.13
CA LEU A 125 18.40 -3.64 11.67
C LEU A 125 19.57 -2.88 11.03
N GLY A 126 19.29 -1.68 10.51
CA GLY A 126 20.26 -0.91 9.74
C GLY A 126 20.70 0.41 10.36
N THR A 127 19.96 0.95 11.32
CA THR A 127 20.12 2.32 11.85
C THR A 127 19.60 2.41 13.28
N THR A 128 20.15 3.30 14.11
CA THR A 128 19.63 3.53 15.47
C THR A 128 18.38 4.43 15.40
N VAL A 129 17.23 3.88 15.77
CA VAL A 129 15.95 4.60 15.78
C VAL A 129 15.29 4.53 17.16
N ILE A 130 14.93 5.69 17.71
CA ILE A 130 14.21 5.81 18.99
C ILE A 130 12.76 6.19 18.69
N LYS A 131 11.83 5.29 19.00
CA LYS A 131 10.39 5.57 18.90
C LYS A 131 9.97 6.63 19.93
N LYS A 132 9.14 7.58 19.51
CA LYS A 132 8.47 8.56 20.36
C LYS A 132 6.99 8.56 20.02
N GLN A 133 6.16 8.47 21.05
CA GLN A 133 4.72 8.61 20.86
C GLN A 133 4.37 10.05 20.46
N PRO A 134 3.22 10.26 19.79
CA PRO A 134 2.76 11.59 19.41
C PRO A 134 2.75 12.62 20.56
N ALA A 135 2.45 12.18 21.79
CA ALA A 135 2.46 13.02 22.99
C ALA A 135 3.88 13.35 23.51
N GLU A 136 4.90 12.62 23.08
CA GLU A 136 6.27 12.71 23.58
C GLU A 136 7.19 13.49 22.65
N VAL A 137 6.67 14.03 21.54
CA VAL A 137 7.46 14.73 20.51
C VAL A 137 8.24 15.92 21.07
N ALA A 138 7.76 16.55 22.15
CA ALA A 138 8.46 17.63 22.85
C ALA A 138 9.78 17.18 23.51
N THR A 139 9.98 15.87 23.73
CA THR A 139 11.20 15.30 24.32
C THR A 139 12.30 15.02 23.29
N ILE A 140 12.01 15.22 22.00
CA ILE A 140 13.00 15.02 20.93
C ILE A 140 14.04 16.16 21.01
N PRO A 141 15.36 15.85 21.05
CA PRO A 141 16.40 16.87 21.11
C PRO A 141 16.34 17.82 19.91
N ALA A 142 16.50 19.12 20.17
CA ALA A 142 16.48 20.14 19.12
C ALA A 142 17.47 19.81 17.99
N GLY A 143 17.03 19.95 16.74
CA GLY A 143 17.85 19.65 15.55
C GLY A 143 18.04 18.16 15.24
N ALA A 144 17.55 17.22 16.06
CA ALA A 144 17.56 15.80 15.72
C ALA A 144 16.73 15.53 14.46
N THR A 145 17.11 14.51 13.68
CA THR A 145 16.34 14.11 12.49
C THR A 145 15.17 13.22 12.91
N VAL A 146 13.98 13.55 12.42
CA VAL A 146 12.73 12.87 12.80
C VAL A 146 12.12 12.20 11.57
N ILE A 147 11.83 10.92 11.70
CA ILE A 147 11.06 10.13 10.74
C ILE A 147 9.61 10.12 11.24
N VAL A 148 8.69 10.60 10.42
CA VAL A 148 7.25 10.57 10.71
C VAL A 148 6.60 9.58 9.75
N GLY A 149 6.03 8.50 10.29
CA GLY A 149 5.27 7.52 9.52
C GLY A 149 3.78 7.79 9.67
N VAL A 150 3.07 8.08 8.58
CA VAL A 150 1.61 8.17 8.57
C VAL A 150 1.06 6.82 8.13
N HIS A 151 0.51 6.06 9.08
CA HIS A 151 0.02 4.71 8.87
C HIS A 151 -1.52 4.68 8.83
N LYS A 152 -2.09 4.83 7.64
CA LYS A 152 -3.55 4.71 7.46
C LYS A 152 -3.95 3.25 7.28
N ASP A 153 -5.14 2.89 7.78
CA ASP A 153 -5.75 1.62 7.43
C ASP A 153 -6.27 1.68 5.99
N ASN A 154 -5.64 0.91 5.10
CA ASN A 154 -6.00 0.80 3.69
C ASN A 154 -6.55 -0.59 3.34
N SER A 155 -7.04 -1.36 4.34
CA SER A 155 -7.61 -2.70 4.14
C SER A 155 -8.81 -2.77 3.19
N THR A 156 -9.46 -1.63 2.91
CA THR A 156 -10.51 -1.51 1.90
C THR A 156 -10.42 -0.18 1.16
N ALA A 157 -10.95 -0.13 -0.06
CA ALA A 157 -11.00 1.08 -0.88
C ALA A 157 -11.86 2.22 -0.30
N TYR A 158 -12.68 1.95 0.73
CA TYR A 158 -13.60 2.94 1.33
C TYR A 158 -13.02 3.65 2.55
N LYS A 159 -11.84 3.23 3.03
CA LYS A 159 -11.21 3.84 4.22
C LYS A 159 -10.68 5.24 3.90
N PRO A 160 -10.78 6.19 4.84
CA PRO A 160 -10.34 7.56 4.63
C PRO A 160 -8.82 7.65 4.54
N TYR A 161 -8.32 8.36 3.53
CA TYR A 161 -6.90 8.68 3.38
C TYR A 161 -6.49 9.97 4.11
N GLN A 162 -7.46 10.76 4.60
CA GLN A 162 -7.16 12.05 5.20
C GLN A 162 -6.35 11.90 6.48
N VAL A 163 -5.26 12.65 6.56
CA VAL A 163 -4.47 12.81 7.78
C VAL A 163 -5.27 13.64 8.78
N SER A 164 -5.33 13.19 10.04
CA SER A 164 -6.08 13.91 11.08
C SER A 164 -5.48 15.28 11.38
N GLU A 165 -6.31 16.23 11.83
CA GLU A 165 -5.85 17.58 12.21
C GLU A 165 -4.83 17.56 13.35
N ALA A 166 -4.92 16.57 14.25
CA ALA A 166 -3.92 16.36 15.30
C ALA A 166 -2.55 15.98 14.70
N SER A 167 -2.52 15.00 13.80
CA SER A 167 -1.31 14.59 13.08
C SER A 167 -0.72 15.73 12.24
N LYS A 168 -1.54 16.51 11.53
CA LYS A 168 -1.08 17.68 10.77
C LYS A 168 -0.36 18.70 11.66
N LYS A 169 -0.91 19.00 12.84
CA LYS A 169 -0.27 19.91 13.82
C LYS A 169 1.06 19.35 14.33
N ILE A 170 1.15 18.04 14.58
CA ILE A 170 2.40 17.40 15.00
C ILE A 170 3.45 17.50 13.89
N ILE A 171 3.09 17.18 12.65
CA ILE A 171 3.99 17.28 11.49
C ILE A 171 4.51 18.72 11.33
N ALA A 172 3.63 19.72 11.41
CA ALA A 172 4.01 21.13 11.31
C ALA A 172 4.97 21.55 12.43
N ASN A 173 4.66 21.18 13.68
CA ASN A 173 5.49 21.50 14.85
C ASN A 173 6.88 20.85 14.80
N LEU A 174 6.95 19.60 14.33
CA LEU A 174 8.22 18.90 14.12
C LEU A 174 9.03 19.56 13.00
N SER A 175 8.39 19.84 11.86
CA SER A 175 9.06 20.41 10.68
C SER A 175 9.63 21.80 10.93
N ALA A 176 9.04 22.56 11.86
CA ALA A 176 9.56 23.87 12.27
C ALA A 176 10.85 23.79 13.10
N LYS A 177 11.16 22.64 13.72
CA LYS A 177 12.26 22.47 14.69
C LYS A 177 13.32 21.45 14.26
N HIS A 178 12.98 20.56 13.34
CA HIS A 178 13.75 19.38 12.99
C HIS A 178 13.79 19.17 11.47
N PRO A 179 14.87 18.58 10.94
CA PRO A 179 14.81 17.88 9.66
C PRO A 179 13.80 16.72 9.77
N VAL A 180 12.73 16.78 8.98
CA VAL A 180 11.67 15.76 8.98
C VAL A 180 11.69 14.98 7.67
N LEU A 181 11.75 13.65 7.78
CA LEU A 181 11.35 12.71 6.75
C LEU A 181 9.92 12.28 7.03
N LEU A 182 8.97 12.73 6.21
CA LEU A 182 7.59 12.29 6.23
C LEU A 182 7.42 11.13 5.26
N ASN A 183 6.90 10.00 5.76
CA ASN A 183 6.55 8.86 4.92
C ASN A 183 5.06 8.54 5.04
N ILE A 184 4.40 8.39 3.89
CA ILE A 184 3.00 8.01 3.80
C ILE A 184 2.88 6.51 3.50
N PHE A 185 2.38 5.75 4.47
CA PHE A 185 1.95 4.36 4.30
C PHE A 185 0.44 4.34 4.07
N GLY A 186 0.07 4.27 2.80
CA GLY A 186 -1.30 4.45 2.35
C GLY A 186 -1.37 5.31 1.09
N SER A 187 -2.59 5.71 0.74
CA SER A 187 -2.87 6.48 -0.46
C SER A 187 -2.07 7.79 -0.56
N PRO A 188 -1.49 8.13 -1.73
CA PRO A 188 -0.80 9.41 -1.95
C PRO A 188 -1.69 10.63 -1.73
N TYR A 189 -3.02 10.47 -1.82
CA TYR A 189 -3.98 11.54 -1.54
C TYR A 189 -3.94 12.03 -0.08
N ALA A 190 -3.28 11.32 0.84
CA ALA A 190 -2.97 11.84 2.18
C ALA A 190 -2.19 13.16 2.13
N LEU A 191 -1.42 13.40 1.07
CA LEU A 191 -0.67 14.64 0.84
C LEU A 191 -1.53 15.79 0.32
N ARG A 192 -2.75 15.52 -0.17
CA ARG A 192 -3.59 16.52 -0.86
C ARG A 192 -3.82 17.79 -0.03
N ASP A 193 -4.14 17.59 1.25
CA ASP A 193 -4.52 18.64 2.19
C ASP A 193 -3.46 18.80 3.31
N LEU A 194 -2.21 18.42 3.04
CA LEU A 194 -1.08 18.49 3.96
C LEU A 194 -0.04 19.50 3.46
N ASN A 195 0.32 20.48 4.29
CA ASN A 195 1.40 21.41 3.95
C ASN A 195 2.77 20.71 4.09
N ILE A 196 3.33 20.29 2.97
CA ILE A 196 4.65 19.63 2.91
C ILE A 196 5.81 20.59 2.64
N SER A 197 5.56 21.89 2.43
CA SER A 197 6.62 22.89 2.20
C SER A 197 7.72 22.86 3.28
N PRO A 198 7.41 22.86 4.60
CA PRO A 198 8.45 22.85 5.64
C PRO A 198 9.10 21.47 5.87
N VAL A 199 8.56 20.40 5.28
CA VAL A 199 9.09 19.04 5.45
C VAL A 199 10.36 18.90 4.61
N SER A 200 11.42 18.28 5.15
CA SER A 200 12.70 18.19 4.44
C SER A 200 12.71 17.08 3.38
N THR A 201 12.10 15.94 3.70
CA THR A 201 12.04 14.76 2.84
C THR A 201 10.63 14.18 2.87
N VAL A 202 10.05 13.89 1.70
CA VAL A 202 8.68 13.36 1.59
C VAL A 202 8.71 12.10 0.73
N LEU A 203 8.27 10.98 1.30
CA LEU A 203 8.21 9.67 0.66
C LEU A 203 6.77 9.15 0.68
N VAL A 204 6.36 8.48 -0.39
CA VAL A 204 5.12 7.71 -0.45
C VAL A 204 5.45 6.23 -0.65
N SER A 205 4.94 5.41 0.28
CA SER A 205 5.12 3.95 0.31
C SER A 205 3.85 3.19 -0.08
N TYR A 206 2.72 3.89 -0.34
CA TYR A 206 1.44 3.40 -0.90
C TYR A 206 0.64 2.41 -0.05
N GLU A 207 1.27 1.36 0.43
CA GLU A 207 0.64 0.27 1.15
C GLU A 207 1.08 0.25 2.61
N ASN A 208 0.20 -0.18 3.50
CA ASN A 208 0.49 -0.37 4.92
C ASN A 208 0.44 -1.84 5.33
N ASN A 209 1.16 -2.67 4.59
CA ASN A 209 1.39 -4.08 4.88
C ASN A 209 2.87 -4.33 5.18
N ASP A 210 3.17 -5.54 5.67
CA ASP A 210 4.52 -5.91 6.09
C ASP A 210 5.55 -5.83 4.96
N ASP A 211 5.17 -6.19 3.74
CA ASP A 211 6.10 -6.20 2.61
C ASP A 211 6.50 -4.78 2.20
N SER A 212 5.53 -3.86 2.13
CA SER A 212 5.76 -2.43 1.89
C SER A 212 6.63 -1.81 2.98
N MET A 213 6.33 -2.11 4.25
CA MET A 213 7.11 -1.60 5.39
C MET A 213 8.56 -2.09 5.37
N LYS A 214 8.80 -3.37 5.04
CA LYS A 214 10.15 -3.94 4.92
C LYS A 214 10.92 -3.31 3.75
N ALA A 215 10.29 -3.21 2.58
CA ALA A 215 10.90 -2.62 1.40
C ALA A 215 11.27 -1.15 1.64
N THR A 216 10.38 -0.41 2.29
CA THR A 216 10.61 0.97 2.69
C THR A 216 11.80 1.08 3.64
N ALA A 217 11.83 0.31 4.73
CA ALA A 217 12.94 0.33 5.67
C ALA A 217 14.29 -0.03 5.01
N SER A 218 14.27 -0.99 4.07
CA SER A 218 15.43 -1.38 3.27
C SER A 218 15.92 -0.22 2.39
N ALA A 219 15.00 0.48 1.71
CA ALA A 219 15.30 1.63 0.88
C ALA A 219 15.83 2.83 1.68
N LEU A 220 15.23 3.13 2.84
CA LEU A 220 15.71 4.18 3.73
C LEU A 220 17.14 3.90 4.19
N ASN A 221 17.47 2.63 4.43
CA ASN A 221 18.82 2.18 4.79
C ASN A 221 19.81 2.10 3.60
N GLY A 222 19.37 2.49 2.39
CA GLY A 222 20.19 2.56 1.18
C GLY A 222 20.38 1.24 0.44
N ASN A 223 19.64 0.18 0.79
CA ASN A 223 19.82 -1.14 0.18
C ASN A 223 19.19 -1.25 -1.23
N THR A 224 18.22 -0.40 -1.54
CA THR A 224 17.52 -0.37 -2.83
C THR A 224 17.42 1.06 -3.37
N THR A 225 17.23 1.17 -4.68
CA THR A 225 17.06 2.47 -5.36
C THR A 225 15.60 2.88 -5.32
N ILE A 226 15.31 4.10 -4.87
CA ILE A 226 13.97 4.69 -4.94
C ILE A 226 13.85 5.45 -6.25
N HIS A 227 12.86 5.12 -7.08
CA HIS A 227 12.71 5.75 -8.39
C HIS A 227 11.26 5.80 -8.91
N GLY A 228 10.31 5.35 -8.10
CA GLY A 228 8.89 5.40 -8.43
C GLY A 228 8.40 6.84 -8.63
N LYS A 229 7.28 6.94 -9.32
CA LYS A 229 6.59 8.20 -9.65
C LYS A 229 5.15 8.13 -9.19
N LEU A 230 4.57 9.28 -8.87
CA LEU A 230 3.16 9.38 -8.50
C LEU A 230 2.29 8.87 -9.67
N PRO A 231 1.46 7.84 -9.48
CA PRO A 231 0.59 7.31 -10.54
C PRO A 231 -0.69 8.16 -10.74
N VAL A 232 -0.85 9.22 -9.94
CA VAL A 232 -2.07 10.05 -9.89
C VAL A 232 -1.70 11.51 -9.67
N LEU A 233 -2.59 12.41 -10.12
CA LEU A 233 -2.58 13.81 -9.74
C LEU A 233 -3.06 13.94 -8.29
N VAL A 234 -2.21 14.40 -7.38
CA VAL A 234 -2.59 14.60 -5.97
C VAL A 234 -3.16 16.01 -5.77
N ASN A 235 -2.45 17.03 -6.25
CA ASN A 235 -2.86 18.44 -6.30
C ASN A 235 -1.98 19.19 -7.33
N ASP A 236 -2.17 20.50 -7.49
CA ASP A 236 -1.47 21.31 -8.50
C ASP A 236 0.07 21.30 -8.35
N ASP A 237 0.58 21.16 -7.11
CA ASP A 237 2.01 21.09 -6.81
C ASP A 237 2.58 19.67 -6.97
N LEU A 238 1.71 18.65 -6.99
CA LEU A 238 2.06 17.23 -7.06
C LEU A 238 1.29 16.54 -8.21
N PRO A 239 1.63 16.86 -9.48
CA PRO A 239 1.07 16.19 -10.64
C PRO A 239 1.47 14.72 -10.71
N ALA A 240 0.74 13.94 -11.51
CA ALA A 240 1.17 12.60 -11.90
C ALA A 240 2.58 12.64 -12.50
N GLU A 241 3.32 11.55 -12.38
CA GLU A 241 4.72 11.40 -12.77
C GLU A 241 5.73 12.19 -11.90
N THR A 242 5.28 12.83 -10.81
CA THR A 242 6.17 13.45 -9.82
C THR A 242 6.92 12.38 -9.04
N GLY A 243 8.24 12.54 -8.95
CA GLY A 243 9.11 11.70 -8.15
C GLY A 243 10.57 11.93 -8.52
N ILE A 244 11.48 11.81 -7.58
CA ILE A 244 12.92 11.93 -7.80
C ILE A 244 13.61 10.60 -7.49
N GLN A 245 14.76 10.37 -8.13
CA GLN A 245 15.53 9.15 -7.93
C GLN A 245 16.52 9.32 -6.79
N GLN A 246 16.58 8.33 -5.90
CA GLN A 246 17.61 8.16 -4.89
C GLN A 246 18.27 6.79 -5.09
N ASN A 247 19.56 6.80 -5.44
CA ASN A 247 20.31 5.56 -5.67
C ASN A 247 20.58 4.81 -4.36
N ALA A 248 20.64 3.49 -4.47
CA ALA A 248 21.21 2.64 -3.44
C ALA A 248 22.65 3.09 -3.10
N ALA A 249 23.08 2.89 -1.86
CA ALA A 249 24.41 3.26 -1.39
C ALA A 249 25.15 2.07 -0.78
N ALA A 250 26.45 1.97 -1.07
CA ALA A 250 27.32 1.01 -0.41
C ALA A 250 27.47 1.38 1.07
N ARG A 251 27.16 0.44 1.97
CA ARG A 251 27.34 0.64 3.42
C ARG A 251 28.81 0.62 3.80
N ILE A 252 29.21 1.53 4.68
CA ILE A 252 30.40 1.32 5.53
C ILE A 252 29.95 0.35 6.63
N GLN A 253 30.45 -0.89 6.60
CA GLN A 253 30.18 -1.86 7.67
C GLN A 253 30.72 -1.32 8.99
N LEU A 254 29.84 -1.16 9.98
CA LEU A 254 30.28 -0.98 11.36
C LEU A 254 31.02 -2.26 11.79
N PRO A 255 32.20 -2.15 12.43
CA PRO A 255 32.89 -3.33 12.94
C PRO A 255 31.97 -4.06 13.92
N ALA A 256 31.89 -5.38 13.78
CA ALA A 256 31.13 -6.23 14.67
C ALA A 256 31.56 -5.95 16.12
N LYS A 257 30.61 -5.63 17.00
CA LYS A 257 30.88 -5.58 18.43
C LYS A 257 31.23 -7.00 18.88
N HIS A 258 32.50 -7.22 19.24
CA HIS A 258 32.99 -8.41 19.93
C HIS A 258 32.48 -8.47 21.36
#